data_AF-A0A2E1P3L7-F1
#
_entry.id   AF-A0A2E1P3L7-F1
#
_cell.length_a   1.000
_cell.length_b   1.000
_cell.length_c   1.000
_cell.angle_alpha   90.00
_cell.angle_beta   90.00
_cell.angle_gamma   90.00
#
_symmetry.space_group_name_H-M   'P 1'
#
loop_
_entity.id
_entity.type
_entity.pdbx_description
1 polymer ?
#
loop_
_entity_poly.entity_id
_entity_poly.type
_entity_poly.pdbx_seq_one_letter_code
_entity_poly.pdbx_strand_id
1 'polypeptide(L)'
;MKNVIFSICFLISLSSFSQDWIIIDVLSQNKKELVYKVDNGEEVKRKTAKNPSIVKLIKTYQDDGFRLKSVTQGVELELNGNFPINNNFNNNFGITNLNLSNNNRVMLWFEKKED
;
A
#
# COMPACT_ATOMS: atom_id res chain seq x y z
N MET A 1 29.09 -34.69 -11.14
CA MET A 1 28.37 -33.73 -12.02
C MET A 1 26.85 -33.83 -11.90
N LYS A 2 26.25 -35.03 -11.85
CA LYS A 2 24.79 -35.21 -11.68
C LYS A 2 24.19 -34.44 -10.48
N ASN A 3 24.84 -34.49 -9.32
CA ASN A 3 24.37 -33.82 -8.11
C ASN A 3 24.45 -32.28 -8.20
N VAL A 4 25.39 -31.75 -8.99
CA VAL A 4 25.57 -30.30 -9.19
C VAL A 4 24.47 -29.75 -10.10
N ILE A 5 24.11 -30.49 -11.15
CA ILE A 5 23.02 -30.14 -12.06
C ILE A 5 21.68 -30.10 -11.31
N PHE A 6 21.44 -31.07 -10.42
CA PHE A 6 20.22 -31.12 -9.61
C PHE A 6 20.11 -29.90 -8.66
N SER A 7 21.21 -29.52 -8.00
CA SER A 7 21.25 -28.32 -7.16
C SER A 7 21.02 -27.03 -7.96
N ILE A 8 21.55 -26.94 -9.18
CA ILE A 8 21.34 -25.78 -10.06
C ILE A 8 19.88 -25.69 -10.53
N CYS A 9 19.27 -26.81 -10.94
CA CYS A 9 17.85 -26.84 -11.31
C CYS A 9 16.94 -26.46 -10.13
N PHE A 10 17.28 -26.89 -8.92
CA PHE A 10 16.54 -26.52 -7.71
C PHE A 10 16.62 -25.01 -7.43
N LEU A 11 17.81 -24.41 -7.55
CA LEU A 11 17.98 -22.97 -7.34
C LEU A 11 17.22 -22.12 -8.37
N ILE A 12 17.18 -22.53 -9.63
CA ILE A 12 16.42 -21.84 -10.70
C ILE A 12 14.91 -21.93 -10.47
N SER A 13 14.44 -23.04 -9.89
CA SER A 13 13.01 -23.19 -9.57
C SER A 13 12.55 -22.21 -8.49
N LEU A 14 13.40 -21.90 -7.50
CA LEU A 14 13.06 -20.99 -6.40
C LEU A 14 12.87 -19.53 -6.86
N SER A 15 13.57 -19.09 -7.91
CA SER A 15 13.47 -17.72 -8.43
C SER A 15 12.29 -17.51 -9.39
N SER A 16 11.65 -18.58 -9.87
CA SER A 16 10.61 -18.49 -10.90
C SER A 16 9.18 -18.39 -10.35
N PHE A 17 8.99 -18.50 -9.02
CA PHE A 17 7.66 -18.52 -8.38
C PHE A 17 7.33 -17.25 -7.59
N SER A 18 8.09 -16.17 -7.75
CA SER A 18 7.76 -14.90 -7.09
C SER A 18 6.73 -14.15 -7.92
N GLN A 19 5.48 -14.16 -7.48
CA GLN A 19 4.44 -13.32 -8.05
C GLN A 19 4.75 -11.85 -7.74
N ASP A 20 4.94 -11.03 -8.77
CA ASP A 20 5.10 -9.58 -8.60
C ASP A 20 3.76 -8.93 -8.29
N TRP A 21 3.73 -8.14 -7.20
CA TRP A 21 2.54 -7.44 -6.72
C TRP A 21 2.70 -5.92 -6.80
N ILE A 22 1.60 -5.24 -7.12
CA ILE A 22 1.45 -3.80 -6.88
C ILE A 22 0.19 -3.58 -6.04
N ILE A 23 0.31 -2.80 -4.99
CA ILE A 23 -0.80 -2.41 -4.13
C ILE A 23 -1.07 -0.93 -4.35
N ILE A 24 -2.31 -0.61 -4.71
CA ILE A 24 -2.79 0.77 -4.83
C ILE A 24 -3.68 1.06 -3.65
N ASP A 25 -3.25 1.97 -2.80
CA ASP A 25 -3.96 2.36 -1.59
C ASP A 25 -4.59 3.73 -1.77
N VAL A 26 -5.91 3.77 -1.91
CA VAL A 26 -6.70 4.99 -2.10
C VAL A 26 -6.87 5.70 -0.76
N LEU A 27 -6.25 6.88 -0.64
CA LEU A 27 -6.26 7.69 0.58
C LEU A 27 -7.49 8.59 0.68
N SER A 28 -7.83 9.22 -0.46
CA SER A 28 -8.96 10.14 -0.55
C SER A 28 -9.44 10.28 -1.98
N GLN A 29 -10.74 10.50 -2.12
CA GLN A 29 -11.42 10.74 -3.39
C GLN A 29 -12.39 11.90 -3.19
N ASN A 30 -12.29 12.92 -4.03
CA ASN A 30 -13.28 13.99 -4.10
C ASN A 30 -13.78 14.14 -5.55
N LYS A 31 -14.56 15.20 -5.86
CA LYS A 31 -15.11 15.37 -7.22
C LYS A 31 -14.07 15.74 -8.29
N LYS A 32 -12.88 16.17 -7.88
CA LYS A 32 -11.83 16.71 -8.77
C LYS A 32 -10.57 15.87 -8.79
N GLU A 33 -10.29 15.11 -7.75
CA GLU A 33 -9.03 14.38 -7.62
C GLU A 33 -9.17 13.09 -6.83
N LEU A 34 -8.22 12.20 -7.09
CA LEU A 34 -7.97 10.95 -6.38
C LEU A 34 -6.54 10.99 -5.86
N VAL A 35 -6.36 10.80 -4.57
CA VAL A 35 -5.05 10.70 -3.94
C VAL A 35 -4.83 9.26 -3.49
N TYR A 36 -3.73 8.65 -3.92
CA TYR A 36 -3.43 7.25 -3.66
C TYR A 36 -1.94 7.03 -3.45
N LYS A 37 -1.57 5.94 -2.78
CA LYS A 37 -0.20 5.44 -2.71
C LYS A 37 -0.06 4.24 -3.63
N VAL A 38 1.11 4.15 -4.26
CA VAL A 38 1.52 2.99 -5.05
C VAL A 38 2.64 2.32 -4.28
N ASP A 39 2.43 1.08 -3.89
CA ASP A 39 3.44 0.21 -3.32
C ASP A 39 3.77 -0.88 -4.35
N ASN A 40 5.03 -0.94 -4.78
CA ASN A 40 5.52 -1.94 -5.75
C ASN A 40 6.43 -2.99 -5.10
N GLY A 41 6.45 -3.07 -3.76
CA GLY A 41 7.34 -3.97 -3.00
C GLY A 41 8.73 -3.40 -2.72
N GLU A 42 9.18 -2.39 -3.47
CA GLU A 42 10.47 -1.71 -3.24
C GLU A 42 10.27 -0.32 -2.61
N GLU A 43 9.28 0.41 -3.09
CA GLU A 43 9.00 1.78 -2.69
C GLU A 43 7.50 2.07 -2.58
N VAL A 44 7.17 3.02 -1.71
CA VAL A 44 5.80 3.52 -1.54
C VAL A 44 5.75 4.98 -1.96
N LYS A 45 5.10 5.25 -3.10
CA LYS A 45 4.99 6.61 -3.66
C LYS A 45 3.56 7.12 -3.64
N ARG A 46 3.37 8.31 -3.06
CA ARG A 46 2.09 9.04 -3.10
C ARG A 46 1.91 9.71 -4.47
N LYS A 47 0.73 9.54 -5.06
CA LYS A 47 0.31 10.15 -6.33
C LYS A 47 -1.02 10.86 -6.17
N THR A 48 -1.23 11.89 -6.98
CA THR A 48 -2.50 12.62 -7.11
C THR A 48 -2.90 12.63 -8.57
N ALA A 49 -4.09 12.11 -8.86
CA ALA A 49 -4.69 12.15 -10.19
C ALA A 49 -5.83 13.17 -10.21
N LYS A 50 -5.86 14.03 -11.25
CA LYS A 50 -6.97 14.97 -11.51
C LYS A 50 -8.27 14.29 -11.94
N ASN A 51 -8.26 12.97 -12.10
CA ASN A 51 -9.47 12.21 -12.38
C ASN A 51 -9.81 11.44 -11.12
N PRO A 52 -11.00 11.65 -10.53
CA PRO A 52 -11.35 11.00 -9.28
C PRO A 52 -11.71 9.52 -9.47
N SER A 53 -11.87 9.00 -10.69
CA SER A 53 -12.39 7.66 -10.95
C SER A 53 -11.39 6.55 -10.61
N ILE A 54 -11.72 5.76 -9.58
CA ILE A 54 -11.01 4.53 -9.23
C ILE A 54 -11.09 3.49 -10.38
N VAL A 55 -12.22 3.42 -11.08
CA VAL A 55 -12.38 2.52 -12.23
C VAL A 55 -11.38 2.86 -13.35
N LYS A 56 -11.18 4.17 -13.60
CA LYS A 56 -10.16 4.60 -14.57
C LYS A 56 -8.75 4.23 -14.10
N LEU A 57 -8.47 4.39 -12.81
CA LEU A 57 -7.19 3.99 -12.22
C LEU A 57 -6.94 2.49 -12.40
N ILE A 58 -7.93 1.65 -12.11
CA ILE A 58 -7.85 0.20 -12.32
C ILE A 58 -7.53 -0.11 -13.77
N LYS A 59 -8.23 0.54 -14.71
CA LYS A 59 -8.00 0.32 -16.14
C LYS A 59 -6.58 0.71 -16.55
N THR A 60 -6.04 1.83 -16.08
CA THR A 60 -4.66 2.24 -16.36
C THR A 60 -3.66 1.16 -15.96
N TYR A 61 -3.76 0.60 -14.74
CA TYR A 61 -2.85 -0.47 -14.32
C TYR A 61 -3.09 -1.78 -15.08
N GLN A 62 -4.33 -2.07 -15.48
CA GLN A 62 -4.61 -3.24 -16.33
C GLN A 62 -4.01 -3.12 -17.73
N ASP A 63 -4.04 -1.91 -18.31
CA ASP A 63 -3.42 -1.57 -19.58
C ASP A 63 -1.88 -1.65 -19.48
N ASP A 64 -1.31 -1.37 -18.30
CA ASP A 64 0.13 -1.52 -17.98
C ASP A 64 0.57 -2.98 -17.73
N GLY A 65 -0.31 -3.96 -17.99
CA GLY A 65 0.00 -5.39 -17.88
C GLY A 65 -0.25 -6.02 -16.51
N PHE A 66 -0.95 -5.33 -15.61
CA PHE A 66 -1.36 -5.92 -14.33
C PHE A 66 -2.77 -6.55 -14.41
N ARG A 67 -3.07 -7.45 -13.47
CA ARG A 67 -4.41 -8.00 -13.27
C ARG A 67 -4.86 -7.65 -11.86
N LEU A 68 -6.03 -7.02 -11.76
CA LEU A 68 -6.67 -6.79 -10.46
C LEU A 68 -7.10 -8.14 -9.89
N LYS A 69 -6.51 -8.52 -8.75
CA LYS A 69 -6.74 -9.80 -8.09
C LYS A 69 -7.71 -9.67 -6.91
N SER A 70 -7.63 -8.58 -6.16
CA SER A 70 -8.51 -8.35 -5.01
C SER A 70 -8.74 -6.86 -4.75
N VAL A 71 -9.85 -6.55 -4.10
CA VAL A 71 -10.15 -5.25 -3.54
C VAL A 71 -10.44 -5.45 -2.07
N THR A 72 -9.64 -4.83 -1.21
CA THR A 72 -9.83 -4.90 0.25
C THR A 72 -10.13 -3.51 0.80
N GLN A 73 -10.74 -3.48 1.98
CA GLN A 73 -11.01 -2.25 2.71
C GLN A 73 -10.22 -2.28 4.01
N GLY A 74 -9.58 -1.15 4.32
CA GLY A 74 -8.88 -0.93 5.58
C GLY A 74 -9.46 0.26 6.32
N VAL A 75 -9.29 0.28 7.63
CA VAL A 75 -9.54 1.46 8.44
C VAL A 75 -8.19 1.97 8.91
N GLU A 76 -7.81 3.18 8.49
CA GLU A 76 -6.67 3.87 9.08
C GLU A 76 -7.16 4.72 10.24
N LEU A 77 -6.56 4.50 11.39
CA LEU A 77 -6.76 5.30 12.60
C LEU A 77 -5.60 6.26 12.71
N GLU A 78 -5.85 7.54 12.44
CA GLU A 78 -4.86 8.59 12.65
C GLU A 78 -5.09 9.23 14.03
N LEU A 79 -4.02 9.26 14.84
CA LEU A 79 -3.97 9.95 16.12
C LEU A 79 -3.24 11.28 15.92
N ASN A 80 -4.00 12.37 15.98
CA ASN A 80 -3.47 13.72 15.80
C ASN A 80 -3.55 14.48 17.13
N GLY A 81 -2.42 15.00 17.61
CA GLY A 81 -2.37 15.84 18.80
C GLY A 81 -0.97 15.97 19.41
N ASN A 82 -0.86 16.81 20.45
CA ASN A 82 0.40 16.99 21.16
C ASN A 82 0.51 15.94 22.27
N PHE A 83 1.55 15.10 22.17
CA PHE A 83 1.98 14.32 23.32
C PHE A 83 2.59 15.24 24.37
N PRO A 84 2.27 15.08 25.66
CA PRO A 84 2.90 15.85 26.71
C PRO A 84 4.35 15.40 26.81
N ILE A 85 5.28 16.24 26.35
CA ILE A 85 6.71 16.02 26.54
C ILE A 85 7.00 16.42 27.99
N ASN A 86 7.13 15.42 28.85
CA ASN A 86 7.30 15.61 30.28
C ASN A 86 8.75 16.02 30.60
N ASN A 87 8.97 17.28 31.01
CA ASN A 87 10.26 17.73 31.53
C ASN A 87 10.32 17.75 33.07
N ASN A 88 9.26 17.36 33.80
CA ASN A 88 9.25 17.36 35.26
C ASN A 88 8.40 16.22 35.84
N PHE A 89 9.08 15.21 36.42
CA PHE A 89 8.52 13.98 37.01
C PHE A 89 7.47 14.16 38.13
N ASN A 90 7.17 15.39 38.59
CA ASN A 90 6.32 15.64 39.75
C ASN A 90 4.87 16.10 39.45
N ASN A 91 4.48 16.35 38.19
CA ASN A 91 3.10 16.74 37.84
C ASN A 91 2.60 15.96 36.60
N ASN A 92 2.04 14.77 36.81
CA ASN A 92 1.63 13.82 35.76
C ASN A 92 0.19 14.01 35.22
N PHE A 93 -0.41 15.20 35.33
CA PHE A 93 -1.73 15.48 34.74
C PHE A 93 -1.64 16.55 33.65
N GLY A 94 -0.92 16.24 32.57
CA GLY A 94 -1.01 16.99 31.32
C GLY A 94 -2.29 16.62 30.58
N ILE A 95 -3.15 17.60 30.29
CA ILE A 95 -4.33 17.39 29.45
C ILE A 95 -3.83 17.12 28.03
N THR A 96 -4.04 15.89 27.53
CA THR A 96 -3.73 15.52 26.15
C THR A 96 -4.95 15.76 25.27
N ASN A 97 -4.84 16.62 24.27
CA ASN A 97 -5.86 16.78 23.23
C ASN A 97 -5.46 15.90 22.05
N LEU A 98 -5.88 14.63 22.09
CA LEU A 98 -5.73 13.70 20.98
C LEU A 98 -7.06 13.59 20.23
N ASN A 99 -7.05 13.91 18.95
CA ASN A 99 -8.17 13.67 18.05
C ASN A 99 -7.92 12.36 17.30
N LEU A 100 -8.88 11.45 17.38
CA LEU A 100 -8.90 10.21 16.61
C LEU A 100 -9.73 10.42 15.35
N SER A 101 -9.10 10.32 14.18
CA SER A 101 -9.79 10.31 12.89
C SER A 101 -9.77 8.91 12.29
N ASN A 102 -10.96 8.43 11.92
CA ASN A 102 -11.15 7.18 11.19
C ASN A 102 -11.28 7.52 9.70
N ASN A 103 -10.39 6.96 8.88
CA ASN A 103 -10.47 7.07 7.44
C ASN A 103 -10.60 5.69 6.80
N ASN A 104 -11.71 5.45 6.09
CA ASN A 104 -11.91 4.24 5.32
C ASN A 104 -11.04 4.30 4.06
N ARG A 105 -10.18 3.30 3.89
CA ARG A 105 -9.27 3.17 2.76
C ARG A 105 -9.67 1.98 1.90
N VAL A 106 -9.47 2.13 0.59
CA VAL A 106 -9.67 1.05 -0.39
C VAL A 106 -8.30 0.67 -0.93
N MET A 107 -7.97 -0.60 -0.82
CA MET A 107 -6.73 -1.16 -1.36
C MET A 107 -7.05 -2.05 -2.55
N LEU A 108 -6.35 -1.81 -3.65
CA LEU A 108 -6.46 -2.58 -4.89
C LEU A 108 -5.20 -3.41 -5.04
N TRP A 109 -5.36 -4.72 -5.11
CA TRP A 109 -4.28 -5.68 -5.21
C TRP A 109 -4.12 -6.11 -6.65
N PHE A 110 -3.00 -5.75 -7.24
CA PHE A 110 -2.65 -6.10 -8.61
C PHE A 110 -1.53 -7.13 -8.61
N GLU A 111 -1.68 -8.16 -9.44
CA GLU A 111 -0.62 -9.11 -9.75
C GLU A 111 -0.14 -8.86 -11.18
N LYS A 112 1.17 -8.92 -11.43
CA LYS A 112 1.75 -8.83 -12.77
C LYS A 112 1.23 -10.00 -13.60
N LYS A 113 0.76 -9.75 -14.84
CA LYS A 113 0.48 -10.85 -15.76
C LYS A 113 1.80 -11.49 -16.16
N GLU A 114 1.88 -12.81 -16.02
CA GLU A 114 2.89 -13.63 -16.69
C GLU A 114 2.44 -13.75 -18.14
N ASP A 115 3.28 -13.32 -19.09
CA ASP A 115 3.06 -13.47 -20.54
C ASP A 115 3.23 -14.94 -20.97
#